data_AF-A0A374BJW3-F1
#
_entry.id   AF-A0A374BJW3-F1
#
_cell.length_a   1.000
_cell.length_b   1.000
_cell.length_c   1.000
_cell.angle_alpha   90.00
_cell.angle_beta   90.00
_cell.angle_gamma   90.00
#
_symmetry.space_group_name_H-M   'P 1'
#
loop_
_entity.id
_entity.type
_entity.pdbx_description
1 polymer ?
#
loop_
_entity_poly.entity_id
_entity_poly.type
_entity_poly.pdbx_seq_one_letter_code
_entity_poly.pdbx_strand_id
1 'polypeptide(L)'
;MESNAPNKLKLLKIWEILNMMTDSEHQMTTQQLIDELAKCIISSERKSIYRDIETLRSNGYEILKGRSWHDNTYYVNERRFSVSEIKIIMDAVQSAAFIPADKTEILLDKLADLSCNIERNCSSVILCSL
;
A
#
# COMPACT_ATOMS: atom_id res chain seq x y z
N MET A 1 6.13 23.89 -23.52
CA MET A 1 5.46 23.34 -22.32
C MET A 1 6.34 22.20 -21.82
N GLU A 2 7.19 22.44 -20.82
CA GLU A 2 8.03 21.38 -20.26
C GLU A 2 7.13 20.32 -19.62
N SER A 3 7.27 19.09 -20.09
CA SER A 3 6.50 17.96 -19.61
C SER A 3 6.94 17.66 -18.17
N ASN A 4 6.10 18.02 -17.20
CA ASN A 4 6.27 17.71 -15.77
C ASN A 4 6.15 16.19 -15.45
N ALA A 5 6.33 15.33 -16.46
CA ALA A 5 6.25 13.88 -16.40
C ALA A 5 7.22 13.22 -15.39
N PRO A 6 8.49 13.63 -15.25
CA PRO A 6 9.39 12.99 -14.28
C PRO A 6 8.97 13.26 -12.83
N ASN A 7 8.41 14.44 -12.53
CA ASN A 7 7.89 14.75 -11.19
C ASN A 7 6.60 13.98 -10.88
N LYS A 8 5.70 13.82 -11.87
CA LYS A 8 4.49 13.00 -11.70
C LYS A 8 4.82 11.54 -11.43
N LEU A 9 5.78 10.97 -12.18
CA LEU A 9 6.22 9.60 -11.98
C LEU A 9 6.85 9.40 -10.60
N LYS A 10 7.67 10.34 -10.15
CA LYS A 10 8.29 10.31 -8.81
C LYS A 10 7.25 10.27 -7.68
N LEU A 11 6.19 11.09 -7.74
CA LEU A 11 5.11 11.07 -6.74
C LEU A 11 4.44 9.69 -6.65
N LEU A 12 4.13 9.08 -7.81
CA LEU A 12 3.55 7.74 -7.88
C LEU A 12 4.50 6.69 -7.29
N LYS A 13 5.80 6.78 -7.58
CA LYS A 13 6.79 5.84 -7.06
C LYS A 13 7.04 5.99 -5.56
N ILE A 14 7.04 7.21 -5.03
CA ILE A 14 7.10 7.43 -3.57
C ILE A 14 5.93 6.72 -2.89
N TRP A 15 4.70 6.89 -3.41
CA TRP A 15 3.53 6.22 -2.87
C TRP A 15 3.66 4.69 -2.94
N GLU A 16 4.04 4.14 -4.11
CA GLU A 16 4.19 2.70 -4.30
C GLU A 16 5.21 2.09 -3.32
N ILE A 17 6.39 2.72 -3.17
CA ILE A 17 7.44 2.27 -2.25
C ILE A 17 6.93 2.26 -0.81
N LEU A 18 6.39 3.39 -0.34
CA LEU A 18 5.92 3.50 1.05
C LEU A 18 4.76 2.53 1.31
N ASN A 19 3.80 2.42 0.40
CA ASN A 19 2.64 1.54 0.56
C ASN A 19 2.98 0.04 0.47
N MET A 20 4.17 -0.33 -0.02
CA MET A 20 4.59 -1.73 -0.16
C MET A 20 5.65 -2.16 0.85
N MET A 21 6.45 -1.23 1.34
CA MET A 21 7.65 -1.52 2.12
C MET A 21 7.61 -0.94 3.53
N THR A 22 6.53 -0.23 3.90
CA THR A 22 6.43 0.39 5.22
C THR A 22 5.10 0.12 5.89
N ASP A 23 5.17 0.02 7.21
CA ASP A 23 4.03 -0.10 8.11
C ASP A 23 4.37 0.61 9.44
N SER A 24 3.57 0.42 10.48
CA SER A 24 3.78 1.07 11.78
C SER A 24 5.08 0.65 12.48
N GLU A 25 5.57 -0.56 12.23
CA GLU A 25 6.80 -1.13 12.78
C GLU A 25 8.00 -0.91 11.84
N HIS A 26 7.78 -0.95 10.52
CA HIS A 26 8.80 -0.82 9.49
C HIS A 26 8.77 0.55 8.81
N GLN A 27 9.29 1.58 9.49
CA GLN A 27 9.32 2.94 8.94
C GLN A 27 10.54 3.19 8.06
N MET A 28 10.38 4.01 7.02
CA MET A 28 11.46 4.34 6.08
C MET A 28 11.98 5.75 6.31
N THR A 29 13.29 5.90 6.48
CA THR A 29 13.95 7.21 6.55
C THR A 29 13.93 7.92 5.19
N THR A 30 14.15 9.23 5.22
CA THR A 30 14.31 10.01 3.97
C THR A 30 15.45 9.47 3.09
N GLN A 31 16.55 9.02 3.68
CA GLN A 31 17.69 8.50 2.92
C GLN A 31 17.34 7.16 2.26
N GLN A 32 16.74 6.23 3.00
CA GLN A 32 16.30 4.96 2.43
C GLN A 32 15.32 5.15 1.28
N LEU A 33 14.39 6.10 1.39
CA LEU A 33 13.45 6.40 0.30
C LEU A 33 14.18 6.93 -0.96
N ILE A 34 15.22 7.75 -0.79
CA ILE A 34 16.06 8.21 -1.91
C ILE A 34 16.79 7.01 -2.55
N ASP A 35 17.32 6.12 -1.73
CA ASP A 35 18.05 4.95 -2.21
C ASP A 35 17.12 3.98 -2.97
N GLU A 36 15.88 3.78 -2.51
CA GLU A 36 14.86 2.99 -3.24
C GLU A 36 14.43 3.66 -4.56
N LEU A 37 14.28 4.99 -4.58
CA LEU A 37 13.98 5.73 -5.81
C LEU A 37 15.13 5.63 -6.83
N ALA A 38 16.38 5.63 -6.36
CA ALA A 38 17.56 5.49 -7.23
C ALA A 38 17.59 4.13 -7.95
N LYS A 39 17.10 3.05 -7.33
CA LYS A 39 16.93 1.74 -8.00
C LYS A 39 15.94 1.79 -9.16
N CYS A 40 15.00 2.74 -9.11
CA CYS A 40 14.05 3.02 -10.19
C CYS A 40 14.57 4.06 -11.20
N ILE A 41 15.86 4.43 -11.16
CA ILE A 41 16.48 5.47 -12.00
C ILE A 41 15.84 6.86 -11.76
N ILE A 42 15.31 7.10 -10.56
CA ILE A 42 14.74 8.37 -10.14
C ILE A 42 15.69 9.02 -9.13
N SER A 43 16.42 10.05 -9.55
CA SER A 43 17.23 10.85 -8.65
C SER A 43 16.36 11.83 -7.86
N SER A 44 16.63 12.00 -6.57
CA SER A 44 15.88 12.90 -5.70
C SER A 44 16.74 13.41 -4.55
N GLU A 45 16.53 14.68 -4.19
CA GLU A 45 17.17 15.31 -3.03
C GLU A 45 16.23 15.32 -1.81
N ARG A 46 16.80 15.38 -0.60
CA ARG A 46 16.01 15.40 0.66
C ARG A 46 14.93 16.48 0.68
N LYS A 47 15.24 17.70 0.21
CA LYS A 47 14.27 18.81 0.13
C LYS A 47 13.12 18.54 -0.85
N SER A 48 13.39 17.83 -1.94
CA SER A 48 12.35 17.40 -2.87
C SER A 48 11.41 16.42 -2.19
N ILE A 49 11.95 15.38 -1.55
CA ILE A 49 11.15 14.36 -0.86
C ILE A 49 10.19 14.99 0.15
N TYR A 50 10.62 16.00 0.91
CA TYR A 50 9.74 16.68 1.87
C TYR A 50 8.55 17.36 1.18
N ARG A 51 8.79 18.04 0.05
CA ARG A 51 7.72 18.67 -0.74
C ARG A 51 6.81 17.65 -1.40
N ASP A 52 7.39 16.57 -1.93
CA ASP A 52 6.66 15.51 -2.61
C ASP A 52 5.74 14.75 -1.64
N ILE A 53 6.23 14.44 -0.43
CA ILE A 53 5.42 13.82 0.63
C ILE A 53 4.30 14.74 1.09
N GLU A 54 4.56 16.03 1.28
CA GLU A 54 3.50 16.99 1.65
C GLU A 54 2.46 17.14 0.53
N THR A 55 2.90 17.07 -0.73
CA THR A 55 2.00 17.05 -1.89
C THR A 55 1.10 15.82 -1.85
N LEU A 56 1.66 14.63 -1.57
CA LEU A 56 0.86 13.40 -1.42
C LEU A 56 -0.14 13.52 -0.25
N ARG A 57 0.32 13.98 0.92
CA ARG A 57 -0.55 14.15 2.11
C ARG A 57 -1.71 15.11 1.88
N SER A 58 -1.45 16.26 1.26
CA SER A 58 -2.49 17.24 0.90
C SER A 58 -3.49 16.75 -0.14
N ASN A 59 -3.16 15.69 -0.88
CA ASN A 59 -4.04 15.05 -1.87
C ASN A 59 -4.68 13.74 -1.36
N GLY A 60 -4.69 13.49 -0.05
CA GLY A 60 -5.45 12.40 0.57
C GLY A 60 -4.68 11.08 0.76
N TYR A 61 -3.37 11.07 0.52
CA TYR A 61 -2.53 9.92 0.85
C TYR A 61 -2.12 9.94 2.33
N GLU A 62 -2.46 8.89 3.07
CA GLU A 62 -2.17 8.76 4.49
C GLU A 62 -0.73 8.30 4.77
N ILE A 63 0.22 9.15 4.41
CA ILE A 63 1.63 8.96 4.77
C ILE A 63 1.84 9.59 6.14
N LEU A 64 2.09 8.77 7.16
CA LEU A 64 2.44 9.21 8.50
C LEU A 64 3.92 9.56 8.58
N LYS A 65 4.24 10.50 9.46
CA LYS A 65 5.60 11.01 9.68
C LYS A 65 6.02 10.65 11.09
N GLY A 66 7.06 9.82 11.20
CA GLY A 66 7.74 9.52 12.45
C GLY A 66 9.05 10.28 12.58
N ARG A 67 9.79 9.96 13.65
CA ARG A 67 11.18 10.36 13.84
C ARG A 67 11.98 9.18 14.35
N SER A 68 13.11 8.92 13.72
CA SER A 68 14.13 8.00 14.22
C SER A 68 15.39 8.79 14.52
N TRP A 69 15.74 8.88 15.80
CA TRP A 69 16.90 9.61 16.33
C TRP A 69 17.00 11.08 15.89
N HIS A 70 17.54 11.36 14.71
CA HIS A 70 17.68 12.70 14.12
C HIS A 70 17.07 12.83 12.71
N ASP A 71 16.57 11.74 12.13
CA ASP A 71 16.01 11.72 10.77
C ASP A 71 14.47 11.57 10.79
N ASN A 72 13.83 12.20 9.80
CA ASN A 72 12.42 11.98 9.53
C ASN A 72 12.22 10.58 8.94
N THR A 73 11.25 9.86 9.49
CA THR A 73 10.76 8.59 8.95
C THR A 73 9.36 8.75 8.41
N TYR A 74 9.01 7.91 7.44
CA TYR A 74 7.71 7.90 6.79
C TYR A 74 7.21 6.48 6.72
N TYR A 75 5.92 6.32 6.93
CA TYR A 75 5.24 5.06 6.72
C TYR A 75 3.79 5.28 6.32
N VAL A 76 3.20 4.29 5.66
CA VAL A 76 1.76 4.29 5.40
C VAL A 76 1.10 3.44 6.48
N ASN A 77 0.12 4.00 7.18
CA ASN A 77 -0.64 3.20 8.14
C ASN A 77 -1.46 2.17 7.37
N GLU A 78 -1.46 0.92 7.83
CA GLU A 78 -2.12 -0.18 7.14
C GLU A 78 -3.60 0.16 6.86
N ARG A 79 -3.92 0.36 5.57
CA ARG A 79 -5.29 0.38 5.05
C ARG A 79 -5.68 -0.98 4.44
N ARG A 80 -4.82 -1.98 4.60
CA ARG A 80 -5.05 -3.34 4.09
C ARG A 80 -5.57 -4.18 5.24
N PHE A 81 -6.70 -4.86 5.01
CA PHE A 81 -7.16 -5.87 5.95
C PHE A 81 -6.10 -6.96 6.06
N SER A 82 -5.77 -7.39 7.28
CA SER A 82 -5.02 -8.62 7.49
C SER A 82 -5.75 -9.82 6.88
N VAL A 83 -5.03 -10.90 6.58
CA VAL A 83 -5.63 -12.16 6.08
C VAL A 83 -6.72 -12.65 7.04
N SER A 84 -6.51 -12.50 8.35
CA SER A 84 -7.49 -12.85 9.38
C SER A 84 -8.75 -12.00 9.30
N GLU A 85 -8.63 -10.68 9.13
CA GLU A 85 -9.78 -9.78 8.97
C GLU A 85 -10.55 -10.07 7.69
N ILE A 86 -9.87 -10.35 6.57
CA ILE A 86 -10.53 -10.75 5.32
C ILE A 86 -11.30 -12.05 5.50
N LYS A 87 -10.71 -13.04 6.18
CA LYS A 87 -11.38 -14.33 6.44
C LYS A 87 -12.64 -14.15 7.28
N ILE A 88 -12.59 -13.31 8.32
CA ILE A 88 -13.77 -12.97 9.13
C ILE A 88 -14.87 -12.35 8.25
N ILE A 89 -14.52 -11.46 7.32
CA ILE A 89 -15.47 -10.85 6.40
C ILE A 89 -16.03 -11.89 5.41
N MET A 90 -15.21 -12.78 4.87
CA MET A 90 -15.64 -13.86 3.99
C MET A 90 -16.64 -14.79 4.67
N ASP A 91 -16.40 -15.17 5.92
CA ASP A 91 -17.30 -16.02 6.71
C ASP A 91 -18.64 -15.33 6.99
N ALA A 92 -18.60 -14.01 7.25
CA ALA A 92 -19.81 -13.20 7.44
C ALA A 92 -20.64 -13.08 6.15
N VAL A 93 -19.99 -12.88 4.99
CA VAL A 93 -20.65 -12.80 3.68
C VAL A 93 -21.27 -14.15 3.29
N GLN A 94 -20.57 -15.27 3.52
CA GLN A 94 -21.11 -16.61 3.30
C GLN A 94 -22.34 -16.91 4.17
N SER A 95 -22.34 -16.41 5.41
CA SER A 95 -23.44 -16.61 6.36
C SER A 95 -24.64 -15.67 6.13
N ALA A 96 -24.53 -14.71 5.20
CA ALA A 96 -25.54 -13.69 4.95
C ALA A 96 -26.70 -14.25 4.11
N ALA A 97 -27.76 -14.73 4.78
CA ALA A 97 -28.92 -15.37 4.15
C ALA A 97 -29.72 -14.48 3.16
N PHE A 98 -29.49 -13.16 3.15
CA PHE A 98 -30.13 -12.23 2.24
C PHE A 98 -29.37 -12.02 0.91
N ILE A 99 -28.15 -12.54 0.80
CA ILE A 99 -27.32 -12.42 -0.41
C ILE A 99 -27.55 -13.66 -1.29
N PRO A 100 -27.98 -13.49 -2.55
CA PRO A 100 -28.09 -14.59 -3.50
C PRO A 100 -26.75 -15.30 -3.72
N ALA A 101 -26.77 -16.63 -3.91
CA ALA A 101 -25.57 -17.45 -4.02
C ALA A 101 -24.61 -16.99 -5.13
N ASP A 102 -25.15 -16.56 -6.29
CA ASP A 102 -24.37 -16.01 -7.41
C ASP A 102 -23.64 -14.71 -7.03
N LYS A 103 -24.22 -13.91 -6.14
CA LYS A 103 -23.59 -12.67 -5.64
C LYS A 103 -22.57 -12.96 -4.55
N THR A 104 -22.84 -13.95 -3.70
CA THR A 104 -21.91 -14.38 -2.65
C THR A 104 -20.58 -14.84 -3.25
N GLU A 105 -20.59 -15.68 -4.28
CA GLU A 105 -19.38 -16.16 -4.95
C GLU A 105 -18.55 -15.00 -5.52
N ILE A 106 -19.18 -14.07 -6.26
CA ILE A 106 -18.52 -12.87 -6.80
C ILE A 106 -17.91 -11.99 -5.70
N LEU A 107 -18.56 -11.90 -4.54
CA LEU A 107 -18.04 -11.12 -3.41
C LEU A 107 -16.85 -11.81 -2.75
N LEU A 108 -16.88 -13.13 -2.62
CA LEU A 108 -15.76 -13.90 -2.08
C LEU A 108 -14.53 -13.78 -2.97
N ASP A 109 -14.69 -13.86 -4.29
CA ASP A 109 -13.59 -13.67 -5.25
C ASP A 109 -12.93 -12.30 -5.09
N LYS A 110 -13.74 -11.23 -5.01
CA LYS A 110 -13.23 -9.87 -4.79
C LYS A 110 -12.52 -9.73 -3.44
N LEU A 111 -13.01 -10.37 -2.39
CA LEU A 111 -12.36 -10.38 -1.09
C LEU A 111 -11.05 -11.18 -1.12
N ALA A 112 -10.98 -12.26 -1.90
CA ALA A 112 -9.76 -13.04 -2.10
C ALA A 112 -8.71 -12.25 -2.89
N ASP A 113 -9.11 -11.46 -3.88
CA ASP A 113 -8.21 -10.55 -4.59
C ASP A 113 -7.61 -9.48 -3.66
N LEU A 114 -8.37 -9.04 -2.66
CA LEU A 114 -7.88 -8.12 -1.63
C LEU A 114 -6.85 -8.79 -0.70
N SER A 115 -6.91 -10.11 -0.48
CA SER A 115 -5.93 -10.85 0.32
C SER A 115 -4.66 -11.21 -0.47
N CYS A 116 -4.77 -11.54 -1.75
CA CYS A 116 -3.62 -11.85 -2.62
C CYS A 116 -2.65 -10.68 -2.83
N ASN A 117 -3.08 -9.43 -2.61
CA ASN A 117 -2.17 -8.29 -2.65
C ASN A 117 -1.22 -8.20 -1.44
N ILE A 118 -1.45 -9.02 -0.41
CA ILE A 118 -0.66 -9.08 0.83
C ILE A 118 0.42 -10.17 0.73
N GLU A 119 0.13 -11.26 0.03
CA GLU A 119 1.07 -12.33 -0.25
C GLU A 119 1.34 -12.41 -1.76
N ARG A 120 2.50 -11.90 -2.22
CA ARG A 120 2.95 -12.02 -3.62
C ARG A 120 3.27 -13.47 -4.05
N ASN A 121 2.43 -14.45 -3.72
CA ASN A 121 2.58 -15.84 -4.16
C ASN A 121 1.33 -16.73 -4.02
N CYS A 122 0.12 -16.22 -4.25
CA CYS A 122 -1.09 -17.05 -4.14
C CYS A 122 -1.87 -17.16 -5.46
N SER A 123 -1.36 -17.95 -6.40
CA SER A 123 -2.20 -18.56 -7.44
C SER A 123 -2.65 -19.98 -7.10
N SER A 124 -2.40 -20.51 -5.90
CA SER A 124 -2.80 -21.91 -5.60
C SER A 124 -3.28 -22.23 -4.18
N VAL A 125 -3.20 -21.32 -3.19
CA VAL A 125 -3.40 -21.74 -1.78
C VAL A 125 -4.84 -21.52 -1.29
N ILE A 126 -5.55 -20.50 -1.78
CA ILE A 126 -6.85 -20.14 -1.18
C ILE A 126 -8.00 -21.07 -1.62
N LEU A 127 -7.88 -21.79 -2.75
CA LEU A 127 -8.90 -22.75 -3.16
C LEU A 127 -8.83 -24.11 -2.44
N CYS A 128 -7.80 -24.38 -1.62
CA CYS A 128 -7.56 -25.72 -1.07
C CYS A 128 -8.04 -25.92 0.38
N SER A 129 -8.78 -24.97 0.96
CA SER A 129 -9.31 -25.09 2.33
C SER A 129 -10.74 -24.56 2.51
N LEU A 130 -11.50 -24.45 1.42
CA LEU A 130 -12.96 -24.33 1.43
C LEU A 130 -13.58 -25.66 1.04
#